data_AF-L8GGB4-F1
#
_entry.id   AF-L8GGB4-F1
#
_cell.length_a   1.000
_cell.length_b   1.000
_cell.length_c   1.000
_cell.angle_alpha   90.00
_cell.angle_beta   90.00
_cell.angle_gamma   90.00
#
_symmetry.space_group_name_H-M   'P 1'
#
loop_
_entity.id
_entity.type
_entity.pdbx_description
1 polymer ?
#
loop_
_entity_poly.entity_id
_entity_poly.type
_entity_poly.pdbx_seq_one_letter_code
_entity_poly.pdbx_strand_id
1 'polypeptide(L)'
;MAAVVTPTVVGQSLTLDPDFGWVLVAAVLMAFQLWTEGIPVGRMRGKLFTRAFFKQHFPNLDPNKVPENGYPDMGSGLYASKLPHDDWVRFNNAQRVHYNYLEGIALVLVVELVAGLFFARYAALLGFVYIVGRLIYGLGYRSSGSRGRVLGVLLVDLTLLALLSLALYGSFTFAGGLPGFFRLLGL
;
A
#
# COMPACT_ATOMS: atom_id res chain seq x y z
N MET A 1 41.26 39.11 8.32
CA MET A 1 40.87 37.68 8.40
C MET A 1 39.60 37.61 9.22
N ALA A 2 38.45 37.51 8.56
CA ALA A 2 37.17 37.32 9.26
C ALA A 2 37.16 35.89 9.82
N ALA A 3 36.96 35.77 11.13
CA ALA A 3 36.81 34.47 11.77
C ALA A 3 35.64 33.74 11.11
N VAL A 4 35.92 32.64 10.44
CA VAL A 4 34.92 31.66 10.03
C VAL A 4 34.36 31.10 11.34
N VAL A 5 33.27 31.70 11.82
CA VAL A 5 32.44 31.10 12.85
C VAL A 5 31.81 29.89 12.20
N THR A 6 32.50 28.76 12.27
CA THR A 6 31.92 27.47 12.00
C THR A 6 30.74 27.33 12.96
N PRO A 7 29.49 27.26 12.48
CA PRO A 7 28.39 26.97 13.37
C PRO A 7 28.65 25.56 13.88
N THR A 8 29.00 25.47 15.16
CA THR A 8 29.03 24.22 15.90
C THR A 8 27.65 23.61 15.74
N VAL A 9 27.57 22.53 14.96
CA VAL A 9 26.35 21.72 14.90
C VAL A 9 26.23 21.06 16.26
N VAL A 10 25.60 21.76 17.19
CA VAL A 10 25.15 21.18 18.46
C VAL A 10 24.27 20.00 18.07
N GLY A 11 24.70 18.79 18.46
CA GLY A 11 24.14 17.54 17.98
C GLY A 11 22.62 17.52 18.05
N GLN A 12 21.96 17.59 16.89
CA GLN A 12 20.52 17.36 16.81
C GLN A 12 20.31 15.86 17.06
N SER A 13 19.75 15.54 18.22
CA SER A 13 19.32 14.18 18.55
C SER A 13 17.85 14.02 18.16
N LEU A 14 17.54 12.92 17.47
CA LEU A 14 16.17 12.55 17.17
C LEU A 14 15.59 11.86 18.41
N THR A 15 14.69 12.55 19.11
CA THR A 15 13.98 11.98 20.26
C THR A 15 12.61 11.52 19.79
N LEU A 16 12.22 10.29 20.16
CA LEU A 16 10.93 9.74 19.77
C LEU A 16 9.86 10.21 20.75
N ASP A 17 8.78 10.77 20.20
CA ASP A 17 7.57 11.08 20.96
C ASP A 17 6.93 9.77 21.48
N PRO A 18 6.38 9.73 22.72
CA PRO A 18 5.65 8.56 23.22
C PRO A 18 4.54 8.07 22.29
N ASP A 19 3.88 8.97 21.55
CA ASP A 19 2.83 8.64 20.59
C ASP A 19 3.38 7.91 19.34
N PHE A 20 4.70 7.87 19.14
CA PHE A 20 5.30 7.13 18.02
C PHE A 20 4.99 5.63 18.07
N GLY A 21 4.70 5.08 19.26
CA GLY A 21 4.18 3.71 19.39
C GLY A 21 2.92 3.49 18.55
N TRP A 22 2.04 4.47 18.42
CA TRP A 22 0.83 4.37 17.60
C TRP A 22 1.11 4.42 16.10
N VAL A 23 2.18 5.08 15.67
CA VAL A 23 2.67 5.06 14.28
C VAL A 23 3.09 3.63 13.93
N LEU A 24 3.82 2.96 14.82
CA LEU A 24 4.24 1.57 14.62
C LEU A 24 3.03 0.62 14.58
N VAL A 25 2.04 0.82 15.45
CA VAL A 25 0.80 0.04 15.43
C VAL A 25 0.07 0.20 14.10
N ALA A 26 -0.11 1.43 13.62
CA ALA A 26 -0.77 1.70 12.35
C ALA A 26 -0.01 1.03 11.17
N ALA A 27 1.32 1.15 11.13
CA ALA A 27 2.16 0.48 10.14
C ALA A 27 1.98 -1.06 10.13
N VAL A 28 1.98 -1.70 11.31
CA VAL A 28 1.74 -3.15 11.43
C VAL A 28 0.33 -3.53 10.95
N LEU A 29 -0.68 -2.73 11.30
CA LEU A 29 -2.04 -2.96 10.87
C LEU A 29 -2.22 -2.80 9.36
N MET A 30 -1.51 -1.87 8.70
CA MET A 30 -1.50 -1.77 7.24
C MET A 30 -0.90 -3.02 6.59
N ALA A 31 0.22 -3.52 7.11
CA ALA A 31 0.85 -4.74 6.62
C ALA A 31 -0.09 -5.95 6.79
N PHE A 32 -0.75 -6.05 7.96
CA PHE A 32 -1.75 -7.08 8.21
C PHE A 32 -2.95 -6.95 7.26
N GLN A 33 -3.46 -5.73 7.03
CA GLN A 33 -4.56 -5.48 6.11
C GLN A 33 -4.21 -5.91 4.68
N LEU A 34 -3.04 -5.54 4.16
CA LEU A 34 -2.55 -6.01 2.86
C LEU A 34 -2.51 -7.54 2.77
N TRP A 35 -2.01 -8.22 3.82
CA TRP A 35 -1.99 -9.68 3.86
C TRP A 35 -3.41 -10.26 3.75
N THR A 36 -4.39 -9.68 4.45
CA THR A 36 -5.79 -10.13 4.36
C THR A 36 -6.44 -9.90 2.99
N GLU A 37 -5.96 -8.96 2.18
CA GLU A 37 -6.45 -8.71 0.82
C GLU A 37 -6.17 -9.89 -0.14
N GLY A 38 -5.26 -10.79 0.20
CA GLY A 38 -5.05 -12.04 -0.54
C GLY A 38 -6.20 -13.05 -0.38
N ILE A 39 -6.97 -12.98 0.71
CA ILE A 39 -8.03 -13.96 1.04
C ILE A 39 -9.18 -13.90 0.00
N PRO A 40 -9.74 -12.73 -0.37
CA PRO A 40 -10.74 -12.65 -1.44
C PRO A 40 -10.26 -13.23 -2.76
N VAL A 41 -8.99 -13.02 -3.13
CA VAL A 41 -8.38 -13.58 -4.35
C VAL A 41 -8.34 -15.10 -4.27
N GLY A 42 -7.82 -15.66 -3.18
CA GLY A 42 -7.76 -17.11 -2.98
C GLY A 42 -9.15 -17.77 -3.00
N ARG A 43 -10.15 -17.13 -2.37
CA ARG A 43 -11.55 -17.59 -2.41
C ARG A 43 -12.12 -17.60 -3.83
N MET A 44 -11.84 -16.58 -4.64
CA MET A 44 -12.27 -16.57 -6.05
C MET A 44 -11.58 -17.66 -6.86
N ARG A 45 -10.28 -17.89 -6.63
CA ARG A 45 -9.55 -18.96 -7.31
C ARG A 45 -10.15 -20.33 -7.06
N GLY A 46 -10.40 -20.68 -5.80
CA GLY A 46 -10.97 -21.97 -5.43
C GLY A 46 -12.37 -22.21 -6.01
N LYS A 47 -13.12 -21.13 -6.29
CA LYS A 47 -14.45 -21.21 -6.93
C LYS A 47 -14.38 -21.37 -8.44
N LEU A 48 -13.45 -20.67 -9.10
CA LEU A 48 -13.41 -20.57 -10.55
C LEU A 48 -12.50 -21.63 -11.21
N PHE A 49 -11.32 -21.87 -10.65
CA PHE A 49 -10.31 -22.74 -11.23
C PHE A 49 -10.37 -24.15 -10.62
N THR A 50 -11.51 -24.80 -10.77
CA THR A 50 -11.75 -26.16 -10.27
C THR A 50 -11.20 -27.22 -11.21
N ARG A 51 -11.04 -28.47 -10.75
CA ARG A 51 -10.67 -29.59 -11.63
C ARG A 51 -11.67 -29.80 -12.76
N ALA A 52 -12.95 -29.54 -12.53
CA ALA A 52 -13.99 -29.62 -13.54
C ALA A 52 -13.80 -28.57 -14.65
N PHE A 53 -13.47 -27.33 -14.26
CA PHE A 53 -13.14 -26.26 -15.20
C PHE A 53 -11.97 -26.67 -16.12
N PHE A 54 -10.89 -27.22 -15.56
CA PHE A 54 -9.75 -27.67 -16.37
C PHE A 54 -10.11 -28.83 -17.30
N LYS A 55 -10.87 -29.82 -16.82
CA LYS A 55 -11.33 -30.94 -17.66
C LYS A 55 -12.18 -30.47 -18.83
N GLN A 56 -13.00 -29.44 -18.63
CA GLN A 56 -13.89 -28.89 -19.66
C GLN A 56 -13.14 -28.05 -20.70
N HIS A 57 -12.27 -27.15 -20.26
CA HIS A 57 -11.65 -26.16 -21.16
C HIS A 57 -10.25 -26.56 -21.65
N PHE A 58 -9.61 -27.53 -21.01
CA PHE A 58 -8.24 -27.99 -21.30
C PHE A 58 -8.16 -29.54 -21.28
N PRO A 59 -8.82 -30.24 -22.22
CA PRO A 59 -8.92 -31.71 -22.20
C PRO A 59 -7.57 -32.42 -22.40
N ASN A 60 -6.59 -31.76 -23.02
CA ASN A 60 -5.25 -32.31 -23.28
C ASN A 60 -4.27 -32.10 -22.11
N LEU A 61 -4.74 -31.54 -20.99
CA LEU A 61 -3.92 -31.29 -19.82
C LEU A 61 -3.64 -32.62 -19.09
N ASP A 62 -2.39 -32.86 -18.71
CA ASP A 62 -2.00 -34.03 -17.92
C ASP A 62 -2.81 -34.05 -16.59
N PRO A 63 -3.61 -35.09 -16.33
CA PRO A 63 -4.42 -35.20 -15.11
C PRO A 63 -3.60 -35.10 -13.81
N ASN A 64 -2.31 -35.44 -13.85
CA ASN A 64 -1.41 -35.36 -12.70
C ASN A 64 -0.78 -33.98 -12.53
N LYS A 65 -0.94 -33.07 -13.49
CA LYS A 65 -0.33 -31.73 -13.49
C LYS A 65 -1.36 -30.62 -13.67
N VAL A 66 -2.57 -30.80 -13.11
CA VAL A 66 -3.59 -29.75 -13.09
C VAL A 66 -3.11 -28.60 -12.20
N PRO A 67 -3.04 -27.36 -12.70
CA PRO A 67 -2.62 -26.22 -11.90
C PRO A 67 -3.56 -25.99 -10.72
N GLU A 68 -3.00 -26.05 -9.52
CA GLU A 68 -3.73 -25.75 -8.30
C GLU A 68 -4.22 -24.30 -8.33
N ASN A 69 -5.51 -24.07 -8.06
CA ASN A 69 -6.11 -22.72 -7.98
C ASN A 69 -5.86 -21.82 -9.22
N GLY A 70 -5.55 -22.43 -10.37
CA GLY A 70 -5.25 -21.72 -11.60
C GLY A 70 -3.96 -20.91 -11.59
N TYR A 71 -2.99 -21.21 -10.72
CA TYR A 71 -1.67 -20.59 -10.81
C TYR A 71 -0.95 -21.01 -12.10
N PRO A 72 -0.10 -20.15 -12.69
CA PRO A 72 0.27 -18.79 -12.26
C PRO A 72 -0.64 -17.68 -12.82
N ASP A 73 -1.85 -17.99 -13.29
CA ASP A 73 -2.73 -16.99 -13.92
C ASP A 73 -3.18 -15.91 -12.94
N MET A 74 -2.96 -14.64 -13.29
CA MET A 74 -3.30 -13.46 -12.47
C MET A 74 -4.48 -12.64 -13.01
N GLY A 75 -5.32 -13.23 -13.86
CA GLY A 75 -6.56 -12.61 -14.36
C GLY A 75 -6.55 -12.31 -15.85
N SER A 76 -5.38 -12.29 -16.49
CA SER A 76 -5.21 -12.07 -17.93
C SER A 76 -4.51 -13.24 -18.64
N GLY A 77 -4.34 -14.38 -17.97
CA GLY A 77 -3.65 -15.53 -18.53
C GLY A 77 -4.56 -16.47 -19.32
N LEU A 78 -3.96 -17.61 -19.71
CA LEU A 78 -4.60 -18.65 -20.51
C LEU A 78 -5.89 -19.17 -19.87
N TYR A 79 -5.90 -19.38 -18.55
CA TYR A 79 -7.04 -19.98 -17.85
C TYR A 79 -8.15 -18.94 -17.67
N ALA A 80 -7.80 -17.72 -17.27
CA ALA A 80 -8.76 -16.63 -17.13
C ALA A 80 -9.46 -16.30 -18.45
N SER A 81 -8.81 -16.50 -19.61
CA SER A 81 -9.41 -16.30 -20.94
C SER A 81 -10.62 -17.21 -21.24
N LYS A 82 -10.79 -18.30 -20.47
CA LYS A 82 -11.91 -19.24 -20.62
C LYS A 82 -13.04 -18.99 -19.63
N LEU A 83 -12.88 -18.05 -18.71
CA LEU A 83 -13.93 -17.70 -17.76
C LEU A 83 -15.08 -16.94 -18.44
N PRO A 84 -16.33 -17.14 -17.99
CA PRO A 84 -17.41 -16.22 -18.31
C PRO A 84 -17.04 -14.79 -17.95
N HIS A 85 -17.53 -13.82 -18.72
CA HIS A 85 -17.20 -12.41 -18.54
C HIS A 85 -17.37 -11.93 -17.09
N ASP A 86 -18.49 -12.24 -16.44
CA ASP A 86 -18.76 -11.75 -15.09
C ASP A 86 -17.84 -12.35 -14.03
N ASP A 87 -17.49 -13.63 -14.17
CA ASP A 87 -16.53 -14.30 -13.29
C ASP A 87 -15.12 -13.76 -13.51
N TRP A 88 -14.75 -13.53 -14.77
CA TRP A 88 -13.51 -12.88 -15.14
C TRP A 88 -13.39 -11.48 -14.51
N VAL A 89 -14.44 -10.66 -14.61
CA VAL A 89 -14.50 -9.32 -13.99
C VAL A 89 -14.37 -9.41 -12.48
N ARG A 90 -15.11 -10.31 -11.82
CA ARG A 90 -15.05 -10.47 -10.35
C ARG A 90 -13.67 -10.91 -9.87
N PHE A 91 -13.06 -11.86 -10.57
CA PHE A 91 -11.70 -12.32 -10.25
C PHE A 91 -10.68 -11.20 -10.43
N ASN A 92 -10.73 -10.48 -11.55
CA ASN A 92 -9.80 -9.38 -11.84
C ASN A 92 -10.00 -8.19 -10.89
N ASN A 93 -11.23 -7.89 -10.46
CA ASN A 93 -11.46 -6.86 -9.44
C ASN A 93 -10.84 -7.25 -8.09
N ALA A 94 -10.97 -8.51 -7.66
CA ALA A 94 -10.33 -8.98 -6.44
C ALA A 94 -8.79 -8.89 -6.53
N GLN A 95 -8.21 -9.34 -7.66
CA GLN A 95 -6.78 -9.20 -7.93
C GLN A 95 -6.33 -7.73 -7.89
N ARG A 96 -7.07 -6.84 -8.55
CA ARG A 96 -6.70 -5.43 -8.65
C ARG A 96 -6.70 -4.75 -7.29
N VAL A 97 -7.63 -5.08 -6.39
CA VAL A 97 -7.63 -4.53 -5.03
C VAL A 97 -6.34 -4.91 -4.29
N HIS A 98 -5.96 -6.19 -4.35
CA HIS A 98 -4.74 -6.67 -3.69
C HIS A 98 -3.48 -6.04 -4.31
N TYR A 99 -3.34 -6.08 -5.63
CA TYR A 99 -2.19 -5.51 -6.33
C TYR A 99 -2.06 -4.00 -6.14
N ASN A 100 -3.18 -3.26 -6.20
CA ASN A 100 -3.14 -1.83 -5.95
C ASN A 100 -2.62 -1.52 -4.54
N TYR A 101 -2.94 -2.35 -3.55
CA TYR A 101 -2.37 -2.18 -2.23
C TYR A 101 -0.87 -2.52 -2.23
N LEU A 102 -0.49 -3.65 -2.83
CA LEU A 102 0.91 -4.08 -2.92
C LEU A 102 1.81 -3.02 -3.59
N GLU A 103 1.30 -2.36 -4.63
CA GLU A 103 1.97 -1.25 -5.34
C GLU A 103 2.18 -0.02 -4.44
N GLY A 104 1.24 0.27 -3.53
CA GLY A 104 1.24 1.49 -2.71
C GLY A 104 1.80 1.33 -1.30
N ILE A 105 1.85 0.12 -0.75
CA ILE A 105 2.17 -0.12 0.67
C ILE A 105 3.56 0.38 1.05
N ALA A 106 4.55 0.20 0.18
CA ALA A 106 5.93 0.62 0.45
C ALA A 106 6.02 2.14 0.59
N LEU A 107 5.33 2.87 -0.28
CA LEU A 107 5.29 4.33 -0.24
C LEU A 107 4.64 4.82 1.05
N VAL A 108 3.44 4.33 1.40
CA VAL A 108 2.71 4.81 2.57
C VAL A 108 3.47 4.51 3.86
N LEU A 109 4.05 3.31 4.01
CA LEU A 109 4.82 2.95 5.20
C LEU A 109 6.04 3.86 5.37
N VAL A 110 6.77 4.15 4.30
CA VAL A 110 7.93 5.04 4.34
C VAL A 110 7.51 6.44 4.78
N VAL A 111 6.49 7.03 4.15
CA VAL A 111 6.09 8.40 4.50
C VAL A 111 5.43 8.49 5.87
N GLU A 112 4.70 7.47 6.31
CA GLU A 112 4.09 7.42 7.64
C GLU A 112 5.14 7.35 8.74
N LEU A 113 6.11 6.44 8.61
CA LEU A 113 7.18 6.29 9.59
C LEU A 113 8.02 7.58 9.67
N VAL A 114 8.40 8.16 8.53
CA VAL A 114 9.16 9.41 8.47
C VAL A 114 8.35 10.59 9.01
N ALA A 115 7.08 10.72 8.65
CA ALA A 115 6.19 11.74 9.24
C ALA A 115 6.08 11.56 10.76
N GLY A 116 6.01 10.32 11.24
CA GLY A 116 5.92 9.98 12.65
C GLY A 116 7.13 10.44 13.46
N LEU A 117 8.34 10.46 12.86
CA LEU A 117 9.55 10.93 13.54
C LEU A 117 9.45 12.40 13.98
N PHE A 118 8.63 13.20 13.30
CA PHE A 118 8.47 14.63 13.56
C PHE A 118 7.07 14.99 14.09
N PHE A 119 6.05 14.21 13.72
CA PHE A 119 4.63 14.50 13.96
C PHE A 119 3.86 13.22 14.34
N ALA A 120 4.36 12.47 15.34
CA ALA A 120 3.86 11.15 15.75
C ALA A 120 2.34 11.05 15.83
N ARG A 121 1.69 11.93 16.59
CA ARG A 121 0.22 11.93 16.76
C ARG A 121 -0.54 12.06 15.43
N TYR A 122 -0.12 13.00 14.57
CA TYR A 122 -0.79 13.23 13.29
C TYR A 122 -0.54 12.08 12.31
N ALA A 123 0.69 11.57 12.26
CA ALA A 123 1.05 10.43 11.43
C ALA A 123 0.23 9.19 11.81
N ALA A 124 0.08 8.88 13.10
CA ALA A 124 -0.71 7.76 13.57
C ALA A 124 -2.21 7.90 13.20
N LEU A 125 -2.80 9.07 13.43
CA LEU A 125 -4.21 9.32 13.07
C LEU A 125 -4.44 9.16 11.56
N LEU A 126 -3.55 9.72 10.75
CA LEU A 126 -3.58 9.55 9.30
C LEU A 126 -3.41 8.08 8.91
N GLY A 127 -2.50 7.33 9.54
CA GLY A 127 -2.35 5.89 9.32
C GLY A 127 -3.65 5.11 9.55
N PHE A 128 -4.39 5.41 10.62
CA PHE A 128 -5.70 4.80 10.85
C PHE A 128 -6.74 5.19 9.81
N VAL A 129 -6.78 6.46 9.38
CA VAL A 129 -7.66 6.91 8.28
C VAL A 129 -7.32 6.19 6.97
N TYR A 130 -6.03 5.98 6.69
CA TYR A 130 -5.57 5.22 5.53
C TYR A 130 -6.14 3.79 5.54
N ILE A 131 -6.02 3.08 6.67
CA ILE A 131 -6.55 1.72 6.84
C ILE A 131 -8.05 1.66 6.57
N VAL A 132 -8.83 2.62 7.10
CA VAL A 132 -10.27 2.72 6.84
C VAL A 132 -10.54 3.00 5.36
N GLY A 133 -9.79 3.92 4.75
CA GLY A 133 -9.86 4.21 3.32
C GLY A 133 -9.61 2.96 2.45
N ARG A 134 -8.61 2.16 2.79
CA ARG A 134 -8.29 0.89 2.12
C ARG A 134 -9.41 -0.15 2.28
N LEU A 135 -10.05 -0.22 3.44
CA LEU A 135 -11.20 -1.10 3.67
C LEU A 135 -12.38 -0.71 2.77
N ILE A 136 -12.73 0.58 2.75
CA ILE A 136 -13.82 1.11 1.90
C ILE A 136 -13.49 0.90 0.41
N TYR A 137 -12.24 1.17 0.01
CA TYR A 137 -11.76 0.94 -1.35
C TYR A 137 -11.94 -0.51 -1.77
N GLY A 138 -11.44 -1.45 -0.96
CA GLY A 138 -11.46 -2.87 -1.29
C GLY A 138 -12.88 -3.45 -1.35
N LEU A 139 -13.73 -3.11 -0.38
CA LEU A 139 -15.13 -3.54 -0.37
C LEU A 139 -15.90 -2.99 -1.57
N GLY A 140 -15.84 -1.68 -1.80
CA GLY A 140 -16.55 -1.03 -2.89
C GLY A 140 -16.09 -1.50 -4.27
N TYR A 141 -14.79 -1.70 -4.46
CA TYR A 141 -14.26 -2.20 -5.73
C TYR A 141 -14.72 -3.63 -6.00
N ARG A 142 -14.68 -4.51 -5.00
CA ARG A 142 -15.13 -5.90 -5.16
C ARG A 142 -16.64 -6.01 -5.41
N SER A 143 -17.47 -5.14 -4.82
CA SER A 143 -18.93 -5.17 -4.98
C SER A 143 -19.42 -4.52 -6.27
N SER A 144 -18.81 -3.41 -6.69
CA SER A 144 -19.38 -2.51 -7.69
C SER A 144 -18.37 -2.10 -8.77
N GLY A 145 -17.25 -2.82 -8.88
CA GLY A 145 -16.20 -2.55 -9.85
C GLY A 145 -15.50 -1.21 -9.60
N SER A 146 -14.86 -0.67 -10.63
CA SER A 146 -13.99 0.51 -10.51
C SER A 146 -14.67 1.75 -9.95
N ARG A 147 -16.00 1.91 -10.13
CA ARG A 147 -16.77 3.03 -9.59
C ARG A 147 -16.97 2.93 -8.08
N GLY A 148 -17.13 1.73 -7.52
CA GLY A 148 -17.36 1.55 -6.08
C GLY A 148 -16.15 1.94 -5.22
N ARG A 149 -14.95 2.02 -5.81
CA ARG A 149 -13.72 2.34 -5.09
C ARG A 149 -13.51 3.82 -4.77
N VAL A 150 -14.29 4.72 -5.39
CA VAL A 150 -14.00 6.16 -5.46
C VAL A 150 -13.87 6.79 -4.07
N LEU A 151 -14.84 6.55 -3.18
CA LEU A 151 -14.79 7.09 -1.82
C LEU A 151 -13.52 6.64 -1.07
N GLY A 152 -13.18 5.36 -1.18
CA GLY A 152 -11.98 4.80 -0.56
C GLY A 152 -10.70 5.39 -1.13
N VAL A 153 -10.63 5.60 -2.46
CA VAL A 153 -9.44 6.19 -3.09
C VAL A 153 -9.24 7.63 -2.65
N LEU A 154 -10.31 8.41 -2.50
CA LEU A 154 -10.20 9.79 -2.02
C LEU A 154 -9.62 9.85 -0.61
N LEU A 155 -10.07 8.98 0.29
CA LEU A 155 -9.52 8.90 1.64
C LEU A 155 -8.04 8.48 1.63
N VAL A 156 -7.70 7.47 0.84
CA VAL A 156 -6.33 6.95 0.70
C VAL A 156 -5.39 8.03 0.16
N ASP A 157 -5.77 8.71 -0.92
CA ASP A 157 -4.92 9.69 -1.60
C ASP A 157 -4.75 10.97 -0.77
N LEU A 158 -5.83 11.46 -0.14
CA LEU A 158 -5.75 12.62 0.75
C LEU A 158 -4.85 12.34 1.95
N THR A 159 -4.97 11.14 2.52
CA THR A 159 -4.14 10.72 3.66
C THR A 159 -2.67 10.61 3.24
N LEU A 160 -2.40 10.00 2.08
CA LEU A 160 -1.05 9.89 1.54
C LEU A 160 -0.42 11.26 1.29
N LEU A 161 -1.18 12.20 0.71
CA LEU A 161 -0.70 13.57 0.47
C LEU A 161 -0.40 14.30 1.77
N ALA A 162 -1.23 14.11 2.80
CA ALA A 162 -1.00 14.69 4.12
C ALA A 162 0.25 14.11 4.78
N LEU A 163 0.41 12.79 4.79
CA LEU A 163 1.60 12.11 5.32
C LEU A 163 2.88 12.54 4.59
N LEU A 164 2.83 12.59 3.25
CA LEU A 164 3.95 13.06 2.44
C LEU A 164 4.33 14.50 2.80
N SER A 165 3.34 15.37 2.98
CA SER A 165 3.55 16.77 3.35
C SER A 165 4.20 16.89 4.73
N LEU A 166 3.74 16.12 5.72
CA LEU A 166 4.33 16.08 7.06
C LEU A 166 5.76 15.53 7.03
N ALA A 167 6.01 14.44 6.30
CA ALA A 167 7.34 13.84 6.15
C ALA A 167 8.33 14.80 5.49
N LEU A 168 7.93 15.45 4.39
CA LEU A 168 8.76 16.43 3.69
C LEU A 168 9.05 17.64 4.57
N TYR A 169 8.03 18.21 5.20
CA TYR A 169 8.17 19.39 6.05
C TYR A 169 9.07 19.09 7.26
N GLY A 170 8.81 17.98 7.97
CA GLY A 170 9.59 17.56 9.13
C GLY A 170 11.05 17.27 8.75
N SER A 171 11.28 16.51 7.67
CA SER A 171 12.64 16.20 7.23
C SER A 171 13.40 17.44 6.78
N PHE A 172 12.76 18.33 6.02
CA PHE A 172 13.39 19.54 5.50
C PHE A 172 13.74 20.53 6.62
N THR A 173 12.84 20.71 7.59
CA THR A 173 13.09 21.57 8.75
C THR A 173 14.17 21.00 9.66
N PHE A 174 14.16 19.69 9.89
CA PHE A 174 15.21 18.99 10.63
C PHE A 174 16.58 19.13 9.94
N ALA A 175 16.63 19.04 8.61
CA ALA A 175 17.85 19.28 7.84
C ALA A 175 18.36 20.74 7.89
N GLY A 176 17.68 21.65 8.58
CA GLY A 176 18.04 23.07 8.70
C GLY A 176 17.49 23.95 7.59
N GLY A 177 16.47 23.48 6.85
CA GLY A 177 15.80 24.22 5.79
C GLY A 177 16.72 24.65 4.65
N LEU A 178 16.43 25.80 4.03
CA LEU A 178 17.27 26.36 2.97
C LEU A 178 18.73 26.60 3.41
N PRO A 179 19.02 27.16 4.60
CA PRO A 179 20.40 27.29 5.08
C PRO A 179 21.12 25.94 5.20
N GLY A 180 20.43 24.92 5.70
CA GLY A 180 20.96 23.56 5.76
C GLY A 180 21.25 22.98 4.38
N PHE A 181 20.38 23.21 3.42
CA PHE A 181 20.56 22.82 2.03
C PHE A 181 21.76 23.53 1.37
N PHE A 182 21.92 24.83 1.54
CA PHE A 182 23.08 25.55 1.00
C PHE A 182 24.38 25.09 1.64
N ARG A 183 24.38 24.85 2.95
CA ARG A 183 25.51 24.24 3.66
C ARG A 183 25.87 22.85 3.11
N LEU A 184 24.88 22.02 2.75
CA LEU A 184 25.10 20.72 2.10
C LEU A 184 25.79 20.88 0.73
N LEU A 185 25.46 21.95 0.00
CA LEU A 185 26.08 22.28 -1.28
C LEU A 185 27.44 23.00 -1.15
N GLY A 186 27.88 23.34 0.07
CA GLY A 186 29.10 24.12 0.30
C GLY A 186 28.99 25.60 -0.10
N LEU A 187 27.75 26.12 -0.17
CA LEU A 187 27.43 27.52 -0.49
C LEU A 187 27.17 28.35 0.77
#